data_AF-A0AA46PFZ5-F1
#
_entry.id   AF-A0AA46PFZ5-F1
#
_cell.length_a   1.000
_cell.length_b   1.000
_cell.length_c   1.000
_cell.angle_alpha   90.00
_cell.angle_beta   90.00
_cell.angle_gamma   90.00
#
_symmetry.space_group_name_H-M   'P 1'
#
loop_
_entity.id
_entity.type
_entity.pdbx_description
1 polymer ?
#
loop_
_entity_poly.entity_id
_entity_poly.type
_entity_poly.pdbx_seq_one_letter_code
_entity_poly.pdbx_strand_id
1 'polypeptide(L)'
;MGSIQTFYDATQKLIALLEDTGLDRDSKISQVEYLLDNRQQAMAGIAPPYSDAEKDLGARLISLNVKVTQLMTREKLFIQKDIKDLSVKKESTGKYANPYQSIATDGMFYDKRK
;
A
#
# COMPACT_ATOMS: atom_id res chain seq x y z
N MET A 1 -23.05 -11.77 17.71
CA MET A 1 -22.42 -12.30 16.49
C MET A 1 -21.11 -12.97 16.89
N GLY A 2 -20.81 -14.18 16.39
CA GLY A 2 -19.59 -14.90 16.78
C GLY A 2 -18.32 -14.23 16.25
N SER A 3 -17.21 -14.31 16.99
CA SER A 3 -15.93 -13.69 16.62
C SER A 3 -15.44 -14.12 15.23
N ILE A 4 -15.68 -15.39 14.86
CA ILE A 4 -15.34 -15.95 13.54
C ILE A 4 -16.17 -15.28 12.43
N GLN A 5 -17.47 -15.04 12.67
CA GLN A 5 -18.33 -14.34 11.71
C GLN A 5 -17.85 -12.91 11.49
N THR A 6 -17.55 -12.18 12.57
CA THR A 6 -17.02 -10.82 12.49
C THR A 6 -15.72 -10.77 11.70
N PHE A 7 -14.81 -11.72 11.94
CA PHE A 7 -13.57 -11.82 11.19
C PHE A 7 -13.81 -12.13 9.70
N TYR A 8 -14.78 -13.00 9.40
CA TYR A 8 -15.19 -13.31 8.03
C TYR A 8 -15.75 -12.10 7.29
N ASP A 9 -16.69 -11.40 7.90
CA ASP A 9 -17.33 -10.22 7.28
C ASP A 9 -16.29 -9.11 7.04
N ALA A 10 -15.41 -8.86 8.00
CA ALA A 10 -14.33 -7.89 7.86
C ALA A 10 -13.33 -8.31 6.76
N THR A 11 -13.04 -9.62 6.64
CA THR A 11 -12.17 -10.16 5.58
C THR A 11 -12.79 -9.97 4.19
N GLN A 12 -14.09 -10.22 4.03
CA GLN A 12 -14.78 -10.01 2.74
C GLN A 12 -14.83 -8.53 2.36
N LYS A 13 -15.17 -7.65 3.30
CA LYS A 13 -15.16 -6.20 3.08
C LYS A 13 -13.78 -5.70 2.69
N LEU A 14 -12.73 -6.21 3.32
CA LEU A 14 -11.35 -5.84 2.99
C LEU A 14 -10.97 -6.28 1.58
N ILE A 15 -11.36 -7.48 1.16
CA ILE A 15 -11.12 -7.94 -0.23
C ILE A 15 -11.82 -7.00 -1.22
N ALA A 16 -13.10 -6.70 -1.02
CA ALA A 16 -13.86 -5.82 -1.90
C ALA A 16 -13.22 -4.42 -1.99
N LEU A 17 -12.80 -3.87 -0.85
CA LEU A 17 -12.12 -2.58 -0.77
C LEU A 17 -10.78 -2.57 -1.50
N LEU A 18 -9.97 -3.63 -1.37
CA LEU A 18 -8.68 -3.74 -2.05
C LEU A 18 -8.82 -3.93 -3.56
N GLU A 19 -9.90 -4.56 -4.00
CA GLU A 19 -10.23 -4.75 -5.42
C GLU A 19 -10.83 -3.50 -6.06
N ASP A 20 -11.42 -2.59 -5.28
CA ASP A 20 -11.95 -1.33 -5.76
C ASP A 20 -10.83 -0.36 -6.19
N THR A 21 -10.89 0.08 -7.45
CA THR A 21 -9.96 1.04 -8.05
C THR A 21 -10.53 2.46 -8.13
N GLY A 22 -11.81 2.67 -7.79
CA GLY A 22 -12.52 3.94 -7.92
C GLY A 22 -12.51 4.81 -6.66
N LEU A 23 -12.06 4.27 -5.53
CA LEU A 23 -12.00 5.00 -4.26
C LEU A 23 -10.82 5.98 -4.22
N ASP A 24 -11.07 7.13 -3.60
CA ASP A 24 -10.02 8.05 -3.20
C ASP A 24 -8.99 7.35 -2.30
N ARG A 25 -7.72 7.72 -2.45
CA ARG A 25 -6.60 7.07 -1.79
C ARG A 25 -6.68 7.18 -0.27
N ASP A 26 -6.96 8.37 0.26
CA ASP A 26 -6.97 8.59 1.71
C ASP A 26 -8.15 7.85 2.33
N SER A 27 -9.32 7.91 1.68
CA SER A 27 -10.49 7.13 2.09
C SER A 27 -10.22 5.63 2.08
N LYS A 28 -9.58 5.11 1.02
CA LYS A 28 -9.23 3.69 0.91
C LYS A 28 -8.28 3.27 2.04
N ILE A 29 -7.26 4.09 2.35
CA ILE A 29 -6.31 3.82 3.43
C ILE A 29 -7.03 3.74 4.78
N SER A 30 -7.81 4.76 5.15
CA SER A 30 -8.51 4.78 6.44
C SER A 30 -9.46 3.60 6.61
N GLN A 31 -10.17 3.21 5.53
CA GLN A 31 -11.06 2.05 5.56
C GLN A 31 -10.28 0.73 5.66
N VAL A 32 -9.14 0.59 4.99
CA VAL A 32 -8.26 -0.58 5.12
C VAL A 32 -7.77 -0.72 6.55
N GLU A 33 -7.27 0.36 7.16
CA GLU A 33 -6.79 0.37 8.55
C GLU A 33 -7.89 -0.03 9.52
N TYR A 34 -9.08 0.56 9.38
CA TYR A 34 -10.26 0.22 10.19
C TYR A 34 -10.62 -1.27 10.08
N LEU A 35 -10.61 -1.83 8.87
CA LEU A 35 -10.93 -3.25 8.66
C LEU A 35 -9.83 -4.17 9.20
N LEU A 36 -8.55 -3.77 9.15
CA LEU A 36 -7.46 -4.52 9.76
C LEU A 36 -7.56 -4.55 11.28
N ASP A 37 -7.89 -3.42 11.91
CA ASP A 37 -8.09 -3.35 13.37
C ASP A 37 -9.28 -4.21 13.82
N ASN A 38 -10.42 -4.12 13.11
CA ASN A 38 -11.57 -5.00 13.36
C ASN A 38 -11.21 -6.49 13.27
N ARG A 39 -10.39 -6.87 12.29
CA ARG A 39 -9.91 -8.25 12.14
C ARG A 39 -9.02 -8.65 13.31
N GLN A 40 -8.12 -7.78 13.74
CA GLN A 40 -7.24 -8.03 14.88
C GLN A 40 -8.05 -8.24 16.17
N GLN A 41 -9.02 -7.37 16.44
CA GLN A 41 -9.90 -7.48 17.60
C GLN A 41 -10.75 -8.76 17.56
N ALA A 42 -11.36 -9.07 16.40
CA ALA A 42 -12.15 -10.28 16.24
C ALA A 42 -11.30 -11.55 16.43
N MET A 43 -10.05 -11.55 15.93
CA MET A 43 -9.13 -12.68 16.06
C MET A 43 -8.80 -13.02 17.51
N ALA A 44 -8.73 -12.03 18.40
CA ALA A 44 -8.51 -12.25 19.84
C ALA A 44 -9.67 -13.03 20.51
N GLY A 45 -10.87 -12.96 19.94
CA GLY A 45 -12.06 -13.65 20.44
C GLY A 45 -12.33 -15.02 19.79
N ILE A 46 -11.45 -15.50 18.91
CA ILE A 46 -11.59 -16.82 18.27
C ILE A 46 -11.02 -17.89 19.21
N ALA A 47 -11.90 -18.57 19.94
CA ALA A 47 -11.54 -19.63 20.87
C ALA A 47 -12.58 -20.76 20.85
N PRO A 48 -12.18 -22.02 21.13
CA PRO A 48 -13.11 -23.15 21.21
C PRO A 48 -14.04 -23.03 22.45
N PRO A 49 -15.20 -23.72 22.44
CA PRO A 49 -15.69 -24.67 21.43
C PRO A 49 -16.31 -24.00 20.21
N TYR A 50 -16.14 -24.61 19.03
CA TYR A 50 -16.70 -24.10 17.76
C TYR A 50 -17.93 -24.90 17.33
N SER A 51 -18.96 -24.19 16.88
CA SER A 51 -20.09 -24.76 16.15
C SER A 51 -19.68 -25.26 14.77
N ASP A 52 -20.47 -26.15 14.15
CA ASP A 52 -20.16 -26.66 12.81
C ASP A 52 -20.19 -25.54 11.75
N ALA A 53 -21.09 -24.57 11.88
CA ALA A 53 -21.13 -23.38 11.03
C ALA A 53 -19.84 -22.55 11.15
N GLU A 54 -19.27 -22.43 12.34
CA GLU A 54 -18.01 -21.72 12.56
C GLU A 54 -16.81 -22.48 11.98
N LYS A 55 -16.82 -23.81 12.01
CA LYS A 55 -15.79 -24.62 11.35
C LYS A 55 -15.82 -24.43 9.84
N ASP A 56 -17.01 -24.42 9.24
CA ASP A 56 -17.19 -24.18 7.80
C ASP A 56 -16.72 -22.78 7.40
N LEU A 57 -17.04 -21.76 8.20
CA LEU A 57 -16.54 -20.40 8.00
C LEU A 57 -15.02 -20.33 8.15
N GLY A 58 -14.46 -21.00 9.16
CA GLY A 58 -13.02 -21.10 9.38
C GLY A 58 -12.30 -21.71 8.17
N ALA A 59 -12.85 -22.77 7.56
CA ALA A 59 -12.30 -23.37 6.36
C ALA A 59 -12.28 -22.39 5.17
N ARG A 60 -13.37 -21.63 4.98
CA ARG A 60 -13.46 -20.58 3.94
C ARG A 60 -12.50 -19.41 4.23
N LEU A 61 -12.31 -19.06 5.50
CA LEU A 61 -11.41 -17.99 5.92
C LEU A 61 -9.96 -18.24 5.53
N ILE A 62 -9.51 -19.49 5.56
CA ILE A 62 -8.14 -19.85 5.17
C ILE A 62 -7.87 -19.40 3.72
N SER A 63 -8.76 -19.72 2.78
CA SER A 63 -8.59 -19.34 1.38
C SER A 63 -8.74 -17.83 1.15
N LEU A 64 -9.69 -17.19 1.84
CA LEU A 64 -9.87 -15.74 1.78
C LEU A 64 -8.66 -14.99 2.34
N ASN A 65 -8.01 -15.50 3.38
CA ASN A 65 -6.83 -14.86 3.96
C ASN A 65 -5.62 -14.92 3.02
N VAL A 66 -5.49 -16.00 2.23
CA VAL A 66 -4.50 -16.08 1.14
C VAL A 66 -4.77 -14.99 0.11
N LYS A 67 -6.03 -14.82 -0.32
CA LYS A 67 -6.43 -13.76 -1.26
C LYS A 67 -6.12 -12.36 -0.70
N VAL A 68 -6.46 -12.08 0.55
CA VAL A 68 -6.11 -10.79 1.20
C VAL A 68 -4.61 -10.56 1.17
N THR A 69 -3.81 -11.57 1.52
CA THR A 69 -2.35 -11.44 1.56
C THR A 69 -1.79 -11.05 0.19
N GLN A 70 -2.30 -11.68 -0.89
CA GLN A 70 -1.91 -11.35 -2.26
C GLN A 70 -2.29 -9.91 -2.64
N LEU A 71 -3.52 -9.48 -2.32
CA LEU A 71 -3.99 -8.13 -2.61
C LEU A 71 -3.20 -7.07 -1.84
N MET A 72 -2.96 -7.27 -0.54
CA MET A 72 -2.15 -6.37 0.28
C MET A 72 -0.70 -6.28 -0.21
N THR A 73 -0.14 -7.39 -0.68
CA THR A 73 1.20 -7.41 -1.29
C THR A 73 1.24 -6.58 -2.56
N ARG A 74 0.21 -6.70 -3.41
CA ARG A 74 0.06 -5.90 -4.63
C ARG A 74 -0.03 -4.41 -4.30
N GLU A 75 -0.87 -4.02 -3.33
CA GLU A 75 -0.99 -2.62 -2.89
C GLU A 75 0.35 -2.08 -2.35
N LYS A 76 1.07 -2.87 -1.54
CA LYS A 76 2.41 -2.50 -1.05
C LYS A 76 3.37 -2.24 -2.21
N LEU A 77 3.41 -3.11 -3.21
CA LEU A 77 4.29 -2.95 -4.38
C LEU A 77 3.93 -1.70 -5.19
N PHE A 78 2.63 -1.41 -5.34
CA PHE A 78 2.16 -0.20 -5.99
C PHE A 78 2.64 1.06 -5.25
N ILE A 79 2.45 1.11 -3.93
CA ILE A 79 2.91 2.23 -3.09
C ILE A 79 4.44 2.41 -3.18
N GLN A 80 5.20 1.31 -3.16
CA GLN A 80 6.66 1.36 -3.29
C GLN A 80 7.10 1.93 -4.64
N LYS A 81 6.41 1.54 -5.73
CA LYS A 81 6.67 2.08 -7.05
C LYS A 81 6.37 3.57 -7.11
N ASP A 82 5.23 4.02 -6.59
CA ASP A 82 4.85 5.44 -6.55
C ASP A 82 5.91 6.28 -5.81
N ILE A 83 6.40 5.81 -4.66
CA ILE A 83 7.46 6.50 -3.88
C ILE A 83 8.74 6.61 -4.70
N LYS A 84 9.13 5.55 -5.42
CA LYS A 84 10.30 5.55 -6.28
C LYS A 84 10.16 6.54 -7.44
N ASP A 85 9.02 6.51 -8.13
CA ASP A 85 8.74 7.37 -9.28
C ASP A 85 8.72 8.85 -8.89
N LEU A 86 8.15 9.19 -7.72
CA LEU A 86 8.20 10.54 -7.14
C LEU A 86 9.65 10.99 -6.84
N SER A 87 10.49 10.08 -6.36
CA SER A 87 11.89 10.39 -6.04
C SER A 87 12.71 10.66 -7.30
N VAL A 88 12.55 9.83 -8.33
CA VAL A 88 13.21 10.01 -9.64
C VAL A 88 12.77 11.31 -10.32
N LYS A 89 11.49 11.68 -10.22
CA LYS A 89 10.97 12.95 -10.77
C LYS A 89 11.61 14.17 -10.09
N LYS A 90 11.85 14.11 -8.78
CA LYS A 90 12.55 15.19 -8.05
C LYS A 90 14.01 15.32 -8.50
N GLU A 91 14.74 14.21 -8.62
CA GLU A 91 16.13 14.21 -9.07
C GLU A 91 16.29 14.74 -10.50
N SER A 92 15.42 14.30 -11.41
CA SER A 92 15.45 14.77 -12.81
C SER A 92 15.12 16.26 -12.91
N THR A 93 14.12 16.75 -12.18
CA THR A 93 13.77 18.19 -12.15
C THR A 93 14.92 19.05 -11.62
N GLY A 94 15.64 18.57 -10.59
CA GLY A 94 16.82 19.26 -10.04
C GLY A 94 17.98 19.36 -11.04
N LYS A 95 18.19 18.33 -11.88
CA LYS A 95 19.25 18.32 -12.92
C LYS A 95 18.98 19.32 -14.06
N TYR A 96 17.72 19.56 -14.41
CA TYR A 96 17.35 20.56 -15.42
C TYR A 96 17.25 21.99 -14.87
N ALA A 97 17.02 22.16 -13.57
CA ALA A 97 16.94 23.48 -12.94
C ALA A 97 18.31 24.17 -12.77
N ASN A 98 19.43 23.43 -12.89
CA ASN A 98 20.76 24.02 -12.72
C ASN A 98 21.81 23.58 -13.76
N PRO A 99 21.63 23.93 -15.07
CA PRO A 99 22.57 23.55 -16.13
C PRO A 99 23.96 24.20 -16.03
N TYR A 100 24.14 25.17 -15.13
CA TYR A 100 25.35 26.00 -15.01
C TYR A 100 26.14 25.77 -13.73
N GLN A 101 25.68 24.88 -12.83
CA GLN A 101 26.36 24.64 -11.55
C GLN A 101 27.72 23.92 -11.70
N SER A 102 28.03 23.39 -12.89
CA SER A 102 29.30 22.74 -13.20
C SER A 102 30.15 23.48 -14.24
N ILE A 103 29.90 24.75 -14.56
CA ILE A 103 30.93 25.57 -15.21
C ILE A 103 31.85 26.07 -14.10
N ALA A 104 32.78 25.22 -13.70
CA ALA A 104 34.00 25.69 -13.07
C ALA A 104 34.65 26.67 -14.06
N THR A 105 34.56 27.96 -13.72
CA THR A 105 35.29 29.05 -14.37
C THR A 105 36.78 28.81 -14.19
N ASP A 106 37.37 28.00 -15.07
CA ASP A 106 38.79 28.09 -15.36
C ASP A 106 38.94 29.12 -16.47
N GLY A 107 39.36 30.32 -16.09
CA GLY A 107 39.33 31.51 -16.94
C GLY A 107 40.28 31.40 -18.13
N MET A 108 39.75 31.28 -19.34
CA MET A 108 40.54 31.52 -20.55
C MET A 108 40.50 33.00 -20.92
N PHE A 109 41.67 33.64 -20.88
CA PHE A 109 41.91 34.97 -21.42
C PHE A 109 41.87 34.93 -22.95
N TYR A 110 41.03 35.78 -23.56
CA TYR A 110 41.08 36.05 -24.99
C TYR A 110 42.30 36.92 -25.30
N ASP A 111 43.31 36.34 -25.95
CA ASP A 111 44.41 37.09 -26.52
C ASP A 111 43.88 37.96 -27.68
N LYS A 112 43.75 39.26 -27.44
CA LYS A 112 43.34 40.22 -28.47
C LYS A 112 44.56 40.59 -29.31
N ARG A 113 44.63 40.04 -30.53
CA ARG A 113 45.56 40.52 -31.54
C ARG A 113 45.14 41.89 -32.07
N LYS A 114 46.01 42.88 -31.93
CA LYS A 114 46.19 43.99 -32.87
C LYS A 114 47.66 44.35 -32.96
#